data_AF-A0A814ETQ7-F1
#
_entry.id   AF-A0A814ETQ7-F1
#
_cell.length_a   1.000
_cell.length_b   1.000
_cell.length_c   1.000
_cell.angle_alpha   90.00
_cell.angle_beta   90.00
_cell.angle_gamma   90.00
#
_symmetry.space_group_name_H-M   'P 1'
#
loop_
_entity.id
_entity.type
_entity.pdbx_description
1 polymer ?
#
loop_
_entity_poly.entity_id
_entity_poly.type
_entity_poly.pdbx_seq_one_letter_code
_entity_poly.pdbx_strand_id
1 'polypeptide(L)' 'MSQNCHDSRKRWDDLVGKSEQEAVAAIKQDGEKNIEVVDDDSPESSTTIKTGFVRVILDENKNVKYAPLRQN' A
#
# COMPACT_ATOMS: atom_id res chain seq x y z
N MET A 1 14.64 27.58 11.09
CA MET A 1 15.04 26.19 10.80
C MET A 1 14.09 25.68 9.73
N SER A 2 14.52 25.68 8.47
CA SER A 2 13.66 25.33 7.32
C SER A 2 14.36 24.25 6.50
N GLN A 3 13.90 23.01 6.63
CA GLN A 3 14.21 21.89 5.73
C GLN A 3 13.25 20.76 6.08
N ASN A 4 12.23 20.55 5.25
CA ASN A 4 11.82 19.21 4.80
C ASN A 4 10.69 19.32 3.78
N CYS A 5 11.04 19.65 2.54
CA CYS A 5 10.43 18.98 1.40
C CYS A 5 10.97 17.54 1.40
N HIS A 6 10.51 16.70 2.34
CA HIS A 6 10.92 15.30 2.40
C HIS A 6 9.91 14.47 1.62
N ASP A 7 10.42 13.89 0.55
CA ASP A 7 9.79 12.98 -0.39
C ASP A 7 8.82 11.98 0.30
N SER A 8 7.51 12.19 0.13
CA SER A 8 6.45 11.37 0.74
C SER A 8 6.42 9.91 0.26
N ARG A 9 7.30 9.49 -0.67
CA ARG A 9 7.33 8.10 -1.18
C ARG A 9 7.87 7.09 -0.18
N LYS A 10 8.64 7.52 0.83
CA LYS A 10 9.22 6.61 1.83
C LYS A 10 8.25 6.15 2.93
N ARG A 11 7.01 6.65 2.95
CA ARG A 11 6.08 6.49 4.08
C ARG A 11 5.45 5.11 4.24
N TRP A 12 5.36 4.31 3.17
CA TRP A 12 4.63 3.04 3.23
C TRP A 12 5.51 1.80 3.29
N ASP A 13 6.83 1.94 3.14
CA ASP A 13 7.78 0.82 3.32
C ASP A 13 7.72 0.26 4.76
N ASP A 14 7.48 1.13 5.76
CA ASP A 14 7.25 0.76 7.16
C ASP A 14 5.97 -0.07 7.39
N LEU A 15 5.07 -0.12 6.40
CA LEU A 15 3.86 -0.93 6.48
C LEU A 15 4.13 -2.40 6.16
N VAL A 16 5.27 -2.74 5.57
CA VAL A 16 5.67 -4.13 5.31
C VAL A 16 5.75 -4.90 6.62
N GLY A 17 5.11 -6.06 6.68
CA GLY A 17 4.97 -6.87 7.88
C GLY A 17 3.86 -6.44 8.83
N LYS A 18 3.20 -5.29 8.62
CA LYS A 18 1.99 -4.92 9.36
C LYS A 18 0.75 -5.61 8.80
N SER A 19 -0.31 -5.67 9.59
CA SER A 19 -1.60 -6.20 9.13
C SER A 19 -2.26 -5.29 8.10
N GLU A 20 -3.10 -5.88 7.25
CA GLU A 20 -3.91 -5.15 6.25
C GLU A 20 -4.53 -3.86 6.80
N GLN A 21 -5.20 -3.94 7.96
CA GLN A 21 -5.94 -2.83 8.54
C GLN A 21 -5.05 -1.63 8.89
N GLU A 22 -3.87 -1.90 9.46
CA GLU A 22 -2.90 -0.85 9.78
C GLU A 22 -2.36 -0.20 8.52
N ALA A 23 -2.05 -0.99 7.50
CA ALA A 23 -1.55 -0.50 6.24
C ALA A 23 -2.60 0.38 5.53
N VAL A 24 -3.84 -0.08 5.44
CA VAL A 24 -4.95 0.67 4.84
C VAL A 24 -5.23 1.95 5.62
N ALA A 25 -5.21 1.91 6.95
CA ALA A 25 -5.40 3.09 7.78
C ALA A 25 -4.30 4.15 7.53
N ALA A 26 -3.03 3.73 7.54
CA ALA A 26 -1.91 4.62 7.29
C ALA A 26 -1.93 5.23 5.89
N ILE A 27 -2.27 4.44 4.86
CA ILE A 27 -2.41 4.91 3.48
C ILE A 27 -3.57 5.93 3.38
N LYS A 28 -4.72 5.67 4.03
CA LYS A 28 -5.82 6.65 4.12
C LYS A 28 -5.42 7.94 4.81
N GLN A 29 -4.60 7.86 5.87
CA GLN A 29 -4.09 9.03 6.59
C GLN A 29 -3.14 9.89 5.73
N ASP A 30 -2.44 9.28 4.76
CA ASP A 30 -1.62 10.01 3.79
C ASP A 30 -2.48 10.80 2.76
N GLY A 31 -3.78 10.52 2.70
CA GLY A 31 -4.74 11.17 1.80
C GLY A 31 -5.23 10.28 0.66
N GLU A 32 -4.78 9.02 0.60
CA GLU A 32 -5.19 8.08 -0.43
C GLU A 32 -6.57 7.52 -0.17
N LYS A 33 -7.42 7.59 -1.18
CA LYS A 33 -8.81 7.09 -1.10
C LYS A 33 -9.01 5.79 -1.88
N ASN A 34 -8.09 5.51 -2.81
CA ASN A 34 -8.16 4.41 -3.75
C ASN A 34 -7.12 3.37 -3.34
N ILE A 35 -7.53 2.40 -2.52
CA ILE A 35 -6.63 1.37 -2.00
C ILE A 35 -7.16 0.01 -2.45
N GLU A 36 -6.33 -0.74 -3.14
CA GLU A 36 -6.61 -2.07 -3.62
C GLU A 36 -5.79 -3.06 -2.78
N VAL A 37 -6.49 -3.83 -1.95
CA VAL A 37 -5.87 -4.90 -1.17
C VAL A 37 -5.97 -6.19 -1.98
N VAL A 38 -4.83 -6.83 -2.22
CA VAL A 38 -4.72 -8.10 -2.93
C VAL A 38 -3.96 -9.10 -2.08
N ASP A 39 -4.38 -10.35 -2.14
CA ASP A 39 -3.68 -11.46 -1.50
C ASP A 39 -2.72 -12.09 -2.50
N ASP A 40 -1.50 -12.43 -2.06
CA ASP A 40 -0.48 -13.10 -2.88
C ASP A 40 -0.94 -14.48 -3.36
N ASP A 41 -1.79 -15.16 -2.58
CA ASP A 41 -2.32 -16.50 -2.89
C ASP A 41 -3.54 -16.48 -3.82
N SER A 42 -3.95 -15.31 -4.35
CA SER A 42 -5.12 -15.25 -5.25
C SER A 42 -4.69 -15.35 -6.72
N PRO A 43 -4.71 -16.54 -7.35
CA PRO A 43 -4.39 -16.72 -8.77
C PRO A 43 -5.42 -16.06 -9.71
N GLU A 44 -6.49 -15.49 -9.16
CA GLU A 44 -7.57 -14.84 -9.90
C GLU A 44 -7.56 -13.31 -9.73
N SER A 45 -6.38 -12.70 -9.58
CA SER A 45 -6.30 -11.24 -9.51
C SER A 45 -6.17 -10.66 -10.92
N SER A 46 -7.31 -10.58 -11.61
CA SER A 46 -7.47 -9.89 -12.91
C SER A 46 -6.63 -8.62 -12.95
N THR A 47 -5.60 -8.62 -13.80
CA THR A 47 -4.57 -7.59 -13.97
C THR A 47 -5.12 -6.29 -14.55
N THR A 48 -6.17 -5.73 -13.94
CA THR A 48 -6.65 -4.40 -14.26
C THR A 48 -5.75 -3.43 -13.51
N ILE A 49 -4.70 -2.96 -14.18
CA ILE A 49 -3.87 -1.87 -13.67
C ILE A 49 -4.76 -0.62 -13.65
N LYS A 50 -5.38 -0.35 -12.50
CA LYS A 50 -6.13 0.88 -12.29
C LYS A 50 -5.14 1.96 -11.90
N THR A 51 -4.94 2.94 -12.77
CA THR A 51 -4.15 4.13 -12.46
C THR A 51 -4.82 4.93 -11.34
N GLY A 52 -4.03 5.47 -10.43
CA GLY A 52 -4.50 6.22 -9.26
C GLY A 52 -4.93 5.38 -8.07
N PHE A 53 -4.51 4.11 -7.99
CA PHE A 53 -4.77 3.20 -6.86
C PHE A 53 -3.47 2.81 -6.14
N VAL A 54 -3.54 2.64 -4.83
CA VAL A 54 -2.47 2.06 -4.01
C VAL A 54 -2.70 0.59 -3.88
N ARG A 55 -1.78 -0.23 -4.39
CA ARG A 55 -1.86 -1.67 -4.25
C ARG A 55 -1.16 -2.11 -2.97
N VAL A 56 -1.90 -2.78 -2.09
CA VAL A 56 -1.41 -3.41 -0.87
C VAL A 56 -1.43 -4.91 -1.10
N ILE A 57 -0.25 -5.53 -1.15
CA ILE A 57 -0.13 -6.97 -1.37
C ILE A 57 0.07 -7.63 -0.01
N LEU A 58 -0.82 -8.57 0.32
CA LEU A 58 -0.77 -9.32 1.56
C LEU A 58 -0.21 -10.72 1.33
N ASP A 59 0.45 -11.24 2.35
CA ASP A 59 0.91 -12.62 2.48
C ASP A 59 -0.21 -13.53 3.01
N GLU A 60 0.00 -14.85 3.01
CA GLU A 60 -0.93 -15.86 3.56
C GLU A 60 -1.38 -15.54 5.00
N ASN A 61 -0.54 -14.84 5.76
CA ASN A 61 -0.81 -14.39 7.13
C ASN A 61 -1.61 -13.07 7.22
N LYS A 62 -2.13 -12.54 6.11
CA LYS A 62 -2.79 -11.22 6.01
C LYS A 62 -1.93 -10.03 6.46
N ASN A 63 -0.61 -10.21 6.36
CA ASN A 63 0.38 -9.16 6.60
C ASN A 63 0.87 -8.60 5.28
N VAL A 64 1.20 -7.32 5.23
CA VAL A 64 1.74 -6.68 4.04
C VAL A 64 3.05 -7.34 3.64
N LYS A 65 3.04 -8.01 2.50
CA LYS A 65 4.19 -8.72 1.95
C LYS A 65 5.18 -7.77 1.27
N TYR A 66 4.65 -6.78 0.55
CA TYR A 66 5.43 -5.80 -0.20
C TYR A 66 4.97 -4.38 0.12
N ALA A 67 5.90 -3.43 0.07
CA ALA A 67 5.61 -2.03 0.30
C ALA A 67 4.46 -1.57 -0.61
N PRO A 68 3.41 -0.95 -0.08
CA PRO A 68 2.30 -0.47 -0.89
C PRO A 68 2.80 0.47 -1.97
N LEU A 69 2.46 0.15 -3.23
CA LEU A 69 2.89 0.92 -4.38
C LEU A 69 1.73 1.77 -4.89
N ARG A 70 1.99 3.06 -4.99
CA ARG A 70 1.14 4.01 -5.71
C ARG A 70 1.24 3.70 -7.20
N GLN A 71 0.19 3.13 -7.79
CA GLN A 71 0.12 2.88 -9.24
C GLN A 71 -0.39 4.15 -9.92
N ASN A 72 0.48 4.92 -10.56
CA ASN A 72 0.15 6.14 -11.30
C ASN A 72 0.64 6.09 -12.74
#